data_AF-A0A960YP78-F1
#
_entry.id   AF-A0A960YP78-F1
#
_cell.length_a   1.000
_cell.length_b   1.000
_cell.length_c   1.000
_cell.angle_alpha   90.00
_cell.angle_beta   90.00
_cell.angle_gamma   90.00
#
_symmetry.space_group_name_H-M   'P 1'
#
loop_
_entity.id
_entity.type
_entity.pdbx_description
1 polymer ?
#
loop_
_entity_poly.entity_id
_entity_poly.type
_entity_poly.pdbx_seq_one_letter_code
_entity_poly.pdbx_strand_id
1 'polypeptide(L)'
;MHRPSRSRIHLIGLVPLLALLPIATGCQLFTSEAPDIRKHPVHLVIDAGSSGTRFCPFAIQSGTCQLIDPKQDCFSVDSSGGLADLPEAEIFRVMEKGFQRLDGVQIQEAVLLGTGGFRKLPASRQRTKLQIVESALQSQFALARAEIISGEEEARLAYLSVAAARGAKDHTILETGGATVQLAGPGRKPASVPAGLNAMRSLTGPPEACRPETAPYQRRFDDCVLALNDVLLEQDWYKDFFQKVDNSMPVFVLGSSWKSIFAIAGKSSLDLTELKDQARRICNSSIANVEAEGVPPRFAPDSCYLHSYQFLFLWSLHIGEFQQGDGSWPPGAAISDHFRSCSEN
;
A
#
# COMPACT_ATOMS: atom_id res chain seq x y z
N MET A 1 33.58 67.46 51.37
CA MET A 1 33.83 66.66 52.59
C MET A 1 33.60 65.20 52.23
N HIS A 2 34.67 64.48 51.88
CA HIS A 2 35.44 63.55 52.73
C HIS A 2 34.79 62.16 52.94
N ARG A 3 35.41 61.19 52.24
CA ARG A 3 35.51 59.71 52.32
C ARG A 3 35.24 59.06 53.71
N PRO A 4 35.02 57.71 53.86
CA PRO A 4 35.65 56.60 53.09
C PRO A 4 34.73 55.41 52.69
N SER A 5 34.99 54.74 51.56
CA SER A 5 35.85 53.55 51.36
C SER A 5 35.44 52.30 52.15
N ARG A 6 34.93 51.28 51.43
CA ARG A 6 35.12 49.86 51.77
C ARG A 6 35.33 49.02 50.50
N SER A 7 36.54 48.48 50.41
CA SER A 7 36.98 47.42 49.51
C SER A 7 36.39 46.07 49.91
N ARG A 8 35.96 45.23 48.94
CA ARG A 8 36.00 43.76 49.00
C ARG A 8 36.19 43.22 47.58
N ILE A 9 37.41 42.76 47.27
CA ILE A 9 37.86 41.35 47.22
C ILE A 9 37.30 40.63 45.99
N HIS A 10 38.20 40.44 45.03
CA HIS A 10 38.09 39.52 43.91
C HIS A 10 37.97 38.08 44.40
N LEU A 11 36.93 37.36 43.99
CA LEU A 11 36.95 35.90 43.91
C LEU A 11 36.95 35.54 42.43
N ILE A 12 38.13 35.16 41.94
CA ILE A 12 38.32 34.56 40.62
C ILE A 12 37.79 33.13 40.73
N GLY A 13 36.57 32.91 40.25
CA GLY A 13 36.06 31.57 40.03
C GLY A 13 36.76 30.95 38.83
N LEU A 14 37.66 30.00 39.08
CA LEU A 14 38.14 29.06 38.07
C LEU A 14 36.93 28.32 37.48
N VAL A 15 36.61 28.58 36.22
CA VAL A 15 35.74 27.72 35.42
C VAL A 15 36.60 26.57 34.91
N PRO A 16 36.31 25.30 35.27
CA PRO A 16 36.98 24.17 34.64
C PRO A 16 36.47 24.08 33.19
N LEU A 17 37.38 24.36 32.26
CA LEU A 17 37.21 24.11 30.84
C LEU A 17 37.19 22.58 30.63
N LEU A 18 36.02 21.96 30.80
CA LEU A 18 35.80 20.57 30.39
C LEU A 18 35.83 20.53 28.86
N ALA A 19 36.96 20.09 28.31
CA ALA A 19 37.11 19.72 26.92
C ALA A 19 36.16 18.54 26.62
N LEU A 20 35.00 18.85 26.03
CA LEU A 20 34.13 17.88 25.38
C LEU A 20 34.86 17.34 24.15
N LEU A 21 35.53 16.20 24.31
CA LEU A 21 35.96 15.35 23.21
C LEU A 21 34.69 14.86 22.48
N PRO A 22 34.53 15.11 21.16
CA PRO A 22 33.50 14.46 20.39
C PRO A 22 33.89 12.98 20.28
N ILE A 23 33.26 12.13 21.08
CA ILE A 23 33.22 10.70 20.82
C ILE A 23 32.46 10.55 19.52
N ALA A 24 33.20 10.43 18.42
CA ALA A 24 32.69 9.99 17.14
C ALA A 24 32.19 8.54 17.31
N THR A 25 30.97 8.40 17.83
CA THR A 25 30.16 7.21 17.60
C THR A 25 29.99 7.10 16.10
N GLY A 26 30.82 6.28 15.47
CA GLY A 26 30.67 5.92 14.08
C GLY A 26 29.28 5.32 13.90
N CYS A 27 28.38 6.09 13.30
CA CYS A 27 27.24 5.55 12.58
C CYS A 27 27.81 4.69 11.45
N GLN A 28 28.11 3.43 11.75
CA GLN A 28 28.11 2.40 10.72
C GLN A 28 26.66 2.31 10.25
N LEU A 29 26.33 3.13 9.25
CA LEU A 29 25.20 2.91 8.39
C LEU A 29 25.40 1.53 7.78
N PHE A 30 24.80 0.51 8.40
CA PHE A 30 24.60 -0.79 7.76
C PHE A 30 23.69 -0.54 6.56
N THR A 31 24.27 -0.14 5.44
CA THR A 31 23.63 -0.30 4.14
C THR A 31 23.64 -1.79 3.87
N SER A 32 22.61 -2.49 4.35
CA SER A 32 22.29 -3.82 3.86
C SER A 32 22.08 -3.67 2.36
N GLU A 33 23.08 -4.02 1.55
CA GLU A 33 22.91 -4.11 0.11
C GLU A 33 21.74 -5.07 -0.15
N ALA A 34 20.76 -4.61 -0.93
CA ALA A 34 19.65 -5.47 -1.34
C ALA A 34 20.24 -6.72 -2.02
N PRO A 35 19.74 -7.93 -1.71
CA PRO A 35 20.30 -9.16 -2.27
C PRO A 35 20.24 -9.12 -3.80
N ASP A 36 21.35 -9.49 -4.44
CA ASP A 36 21.43 -9.60 -5.89
C ASP A 36 20.55 -10.75 -6.37
N ILE A 37 19.34 -10.41 -6.83
CA ILE A 37 18.29 -11.33 -7.26
C ILE A 37 18.76 -12.29 -8.36
N ARG A 38 19.84 -11.94 -9.09
CA ARG A 38 20.40 -12.76 -10.17
C ARG A 38 21.14 -14.00 -9.68
N LYS A 39 21.44 -14.08 -8.39
CA LYS A 39 22.14 -15.22 -7.76
C LYS A 39 21.20 -16.27 -7.17
N HIS A 40 19.89 -16.04 -7.25
CA HIS A 40 18.88 -16.85 -6.59
C HIS A 40 17.80 -17.29 -7.59
N PRO A 41 17.13 -18.43 -7.35
CA PRO A 41 15.90 -18.73 -8.07
C PRO A 41 14.86 -17.65 -7.78
N VAL A 42 14.12 -17.24 -8.82
CA VAL A 42 13.13 -16.18 -8.71
C VAL A 42 11.74 -16.70 -9.06
N HIS A 43 10.77 -16.37 -8.20
CA HIS A 43 9.36 -16.41 -8.52
C HIS A 43 8.94 -15.06 -9.09
N LEU A 44 8.43 -15.04 -10.32
CA LEU A 44 7.89 -13.83 -10.93
C LEU A 44 6.39 -13.77 -10.68
N VAL A 45 5.95 -12.77 -9.91
CA VAL A 45 4.54 -12.43 -9.79
C VAL A 45 4.25 -11.21 -10.64
N ILE A 46 3.28 -11.32 -11.54
CA ILE A 46 2.78 -10.19 -12.33
C ILE A 46 1.40 -9.83 -11.80
N ASP A 47 1.31 -8.69 -11.13
CA ASP A 47 0.04 -8.12 -10.67
C ASP A 47 -0.60 -7.37 -11.84
N ALA A 48 -1.69 -7.93 -12.36
CA ALA A 48 -2.51 -7.33 -13.39
C ALA A 48 -3.72 -6.59 -12.76
N GLY A 49 -3.39 -5.51 -12.06
CA GLY A 49 -4.32 -4.58 -11.41
C GLY A 49 -5.20 -3.79 -12.39
N SER A 50 -6.23 -3.14 -11.86
CA SER A 50 -7.13 -2.30 -12.67
C SER A 50 -6.47 -1.02 -13.20
N SER A 51 -5.52 -0.46 -12.46
CA SER A 51 -4.84 0.80 -12.80
C SER A 51 -3.50 0.62 -13.51
N GLY A 52 -3.06 -0.61 -13.75
CA GLY A 52 -1.78 -0.90 -14.41
C GLY A 52 -1.27 -2.30 -14.12
N THR A 53 -0.04 -2.56 -14.57
CA THR A 53 0.63 -3.86 -14.44
C THR A 53 1.94 -3.69 -13.72
N ARG A 54 2.20 -4.56 -12.73
CA ARG A 54 3.44 -4.58 -11.96
C ARG A 54 4.13 -5.92 -12.12
N PHE A 55 5.42 -5.90 -12.38
CA PHE A 55 6.29 -7.07 -12.41
C PHE A 55 7.05 -7.11 -11.10
N CYS A 56 6.85 -8.17 -10.35
CA CYS A 56 7.41 -8.36 -9.02
C CYS A 56 8.25 -9.64 -9.03
N PRO A 57 9.54 -9.55 -9.40
CA PRO A 57 10.46 -10.66 -9.18
C PRO A 57 10.66 -10.79 -7.67
N PHE A 58 10.67 -12.01 -7.14
CA PHE A 58 10.97 -12.31 -5.75
C PHE A 58 12.03 -13.41 -5.68
N ALA A 59 13.17 -13.11 -5.07
CA ALA A 59 14.21 -14.10 -4.81
C ALA A 59 13.76 -15.04 -3.69
N ILE A 60 13.78 -16.34 -3.96
CA ILE A 60 13.33 -17.38 -3.03
C ILE A 60 14.50 -18.22 -2.53
N GLN A 61 14.42 -18.63 -1.27
CA GLN A 61 15.36 -19.58 -0.70
C GLN A 61 15.06 -20.98 -1.24
N SER A 62 16.04 -21.56 -1.93
CA SER A 62 15.95 -22.89 -2.55
C SER A 62 15.39 -23.93 -1.58
N GLY A 63 14.30 -24.59 -1.98
CA GLY A 63 13.68 -25.70 -1.23
C GLY A 63 12.80 -25.31 -0.04
N THR A 64 12.57 -24.02 0.24
CA THR A 64 11.79 -23.60 1.42
C THR A 64 10.63 -22.65 1.12
N CYS A 65 10.49 -22.17 -0.11
CA CYS A 65 9.48 -21.17 -0.51
C CYS A 65 9.39 -19.97 0.45
N GLN A 66 10.55 -19.53 0.95
CA GLN A 66 10.69 -18.33 1.76
C GLN A 66 11.31 -17.22 0.91
N LEU A 67 10.85 -15.99 1.10
CA LEU A 67 11.46 -14.81 0.48
C LEU A 67 12.81 -14.53 1.12
N ILE A 68 13.82 -14.29 0.31
CA ILE A 68 15.13 -13.81 0.80
C ILE A 68 14.98 -12.36 1.29
N ASP A 69 14.21 -11.56 0.56
CA ASP A 69 13.83 -10.21 0.97
C ASP A 69 12.32 -9.98 0.68
N PRO A 70 11.47 -9.89 1.73
CA PRO A 70 10.05 -9.61 1.55
C PRO A 70 9.78 -8.17 1.07
N LYS A 71 10.77 -7.28 1.12
CA LYS A 71 10.67 -5.88 0.67
C LYS A 71 11.12 -5.69 -0.78
N GLN A 72 11.42 -6.77 -1.50
CA GLN A 72 11.86 -6.69 -2.89
C GLN A 72 10.85 -5.93 -3.77
N ASP A 73 11.36 -4.95 -4.52
CA ASP A 73 10.53 -4.00 -5.24
C ASP A 73 9.91 -4.58 -6.52
N CYS A 74 8.63 -4.26 -6.72
CA CYS A 74 7.96 -4.39 -8.00
C CYS A 74 8.27 -3.17 -8.88
N PHE A 75 8.30 -3.36 -10.19
CA PHE A 75 8.32 -2.25 -11.14
C PHE A 75 7.08 -2.24 -12.04
N SER A 76 6.63 -1.05 -12.41
CA SER A 76 5.54 -0.86 -13.37
C SER A 76 6.09 -0.66 -14.77
N VAL A 77 5.25 -1.01 -15.75
CA VAL A 77 5.43 -0.63 -17.15
C VAL A 77 4.34 0.38 -17.49
N ASP A 78 4.71 1.51 -18.10
CA ASP A 78 3.75 2.54 -18.49
C ASP A 78 2.72 2.00 -19.49
N SER A 79 1.44 2.24 -19.18
CA SER A 79 0.29 1.90 -20.01
C SER A 79 -0.86 2.87 -19.71
N SER A 80 -1.87 2.90 -20.58
CA SER A 80 -3.08 3.70 -20.37
C SER A 80 -4.05 3.10 -19.33
N GLY A 81 -3.79 1.89 -18.85
CA GLY A 81 -4.63 1.17 -17.89
C GLY A 81 -4.13 -0.25 -17.58
N GLY A 82 -4.89 -1.01 -16.81
CA GLY A 82 -4.60 -2.43 -16.54
C GLY A 82 -4.85 -3.34 -17.75
N LEU A 83 -4.17 -4.49 -17.84
CA LEU A 83 -4.24 -5.41 -19.00
C LEU A 83 -5.66 -5.78 -19.43
N ALA A 84 -6.60 -5.84 -18.48
CA ALA A 84 -8.01 -6.13 -18.74
C ALA A 84 -8.67 -5.13 -19.72
N ASP A 85 -8.23 -3.86 -19.69
CA ASP A 85 -8.81 -2.76 -20.48
C ASP A 85 -8.02 -2.47 -21.76
N LEU A 86 -6.81 -3.00 -21.90
CA LEU A 86 -5.92 -2.69 -23.02
C LEU A 86 -6.27 -3.49 -24.28
N PRO A 87 -6.10 -2.94 -25.49
CA PRO A 87 -6.16 -3.73 -26.72
C PRO A 87 -5.00 -4.75 -26.77
N GLU A 88 -5.16 -5.80 -27.57
CA GLU A 88 -4.20 -6.93 -27.64
C GLU A 88 -2.77 -6.50 -27.94
N ALA A 89 -2.55 -5.65 -28.95
CA ALA A 89 -1.22 -5.15 -29.29
C ALA A 89 -0.54 -4.42 -28.11
N GLU A 90 -1.32 -3.71 -27.30
CA GLU A 90 -0.82 -2.98 -26.14
C GLU A 90 -0.52 -3.94 -24.97
N ILE A 91 -1.29 -5.02 -24.80
CA ILE A 91 -0.98 -6.08 -23.84
C ILE A 91 0.39 -6.68 -24.17
N PHE A 92 0.62 -7.08 -25.42
CA PHE A 92 1.92 -7.63 -25.84
C PHE A 92 3.06 -6.63 -25.61
N ARG A 93 2.88 -5.35 -25.96
CA ARG A 93 3.87 -4.30 -25.71
C ARG A 93 4.21 -4.15 -24.23
N VAL A 94 3.21 -4.18 -23.34
CA VAL A 94 3.42 -4.06 -21.89
C VAL A 94 4.18 -5.27 -21.36
N MET A 95 3.79 -6.48 -21.78
CA MET A 95 4.43 -7.73 -21.37
C MET A 95 5.88 -7.80 -21.85
N GLU A 96 6.13 -7.53 -23.13
CA GLU A 96 7.47 -7.52 -23.72
C GLU A 96 8.41 -6.54 -23.00
N LYS A 97 7.97 -5.30 -22.78
CA LYS A 97 8.77 -4.32 -22.03
C LYS A 97 9.03 -4.75 -20.59
N GLY A 98 8.07 -5.42 -19.95
CA GLY A 98 8.24 -5.99 -18.63
C GLY A 98 9.34 -7.05 -18.60
N PHE A 99 9.31 -7.98 -19.56
CA PHE A 99 10.28 -9.06 -19.68
C PHE A 99 11.69 -8.57 -20.00
N GLN A 100 11.83 -7.58 -20.88
CA GLN A 100 13.13 -6.96 -21.18
C GLN A 100 13.83 -6.40 -19.93
N ARG A 101 13.07 -5.91 -18.93
CA ARG A 101 13.65 -5.44 -17.66
C ARG A 101 14.07 -6.57 -16.72
N LEU A 102 13.68 -7.81 -17.02
CA LEU A 102 14.04 -9.03 -16.29
C LEU A 102 15.19 -9.80 -16.98
N ASP A 103 15.82 -9.22 -18.02
CA ASP A 103 16.95 -9.85 -18.71
C ASP A 103 18.09 -10.21 -17.74
N GLY A 104 18.49 -11.48 -17.78
CA GLY A 104 19.52 -12.04 -16.91
C GLY A 104 19.04 -12.43 -15.50
N VAL A 105 17.75 -12.32 -15.20
CA VAL A 105 17.15 -12.85 -13.97
C VAL A 105 16.75 -14.31 -14.17
N GLN A 106 17.15 -15.20 -13.25
CA GLN A 106 16.81 -16.62 -13.31
C GLN A 106 15.38 -16.87 -12.80
N ILE A 107 14.38 -16.59 -13.66
CA ILE A 107 12.98 -16.87 -13.36
C ILE A 107 12.74 -18.39 -13.40
N GLN A 108 12.41 -18.97 -12.25
CA GLN A 108 12.09 -20.39 -12.11
C GLN A 108 10.65 -20.68 -12.57
N GLU A 109 9.72 -19.87 -12.09
CA GLU A 109 8.29 -19.97 -12.37
C GLU A 109 7.72 -18.54 -12.46
N ALA A 110 6.68 -18.36 -13.27
CA ALA A 110 6.00 -17.08 -13.43
C ALA A 110 4.48 -17.24 -13.30
N VAL A 111 3.86 -16.37 -12.52
CA VAL A 111 2.41 -16.27 -12.42
C VAL A 111 1.95 -14.87 -12.74
N LEU A 112 0.88 -14.78 -13.51
CA LEU A 112 0.14 -13.53 -13.68
C LEU A 112 -1.23 -13.66 -13.05
N LEU A 113 -1.50 -12.82 -12.04
CA LEU A 113 -2.76 -12.84 -11.32
C LEU A 113 -3.57 -11.59 -11.68
N GLY A 114 -4.68 -11.81 -12.39
CA GLY A 114 -5.67 -10.79 -12.70
C GLY A 114 -6.57 -10.51 -11.49
N THR A 115 -6.73 -9.23 -11.14
CA THR A 115 -7.53 -8.81 -9.98
C THR A 115 -8.83 -8.13 -10.39
N GLY A 116 -9.27 -7.08 -9.68
CA GLY A 116 -10.56 -6.40 -9.90
C GLY A 116 -10.80 -5.93 -11.33
N GLY A 117 -9.74 -5.58 -12.06
CA GLY A 117 -9.81 -5.21 -13.47
C GLY A 117 -10.28 -6.36 -14.37
N PHE A 118 -9.86 -7.59 -14.10
CA PHE A 118 -10.36 -8.77 -14.82
C PHE A 118 -11.74 -9.20 -14.30
N ARG A 119 -11.96 -9.17 -12.99
CA ARG A 119 -13.24 -9.58 -12.36
C ARG A 119 -14.45 -8.79 -12.87
N LYS A 120 -14.27 -7.51 -13.24
CA LYS A 120 -15.35 -6.66 -13.78
C LYS A 120 -15.79 -7.04 -15.21
N LEU A 121 -14.96 -7.79 -15.95
CA LEU A 121 -15.27 -8.14 -17.34
C LEU A 121 -16.30 -9.27 -17.41
N PRO A 122 -17.14 -9.34 -18.46
CA PRO A 122 -17.93 -10.54 -18.74
C PRO A 122 -17.05 -11.78 -18.92
N ALA A 123 -17.55 -12.96 -18.52
CA ALA A 123 -16.79 -14.22 -18.53
C ALA A 123 -16.14 -14.57 -19.89
N SER A 124 -16.81 -14.25 -21.01
CA SER A 124 -16.25 -14.45 -22.35
C SER A 124 -15.01 -13.57 -22.58
N ARG A 125 -15.06 -12.30 -22.20
CA ARG A 125 -13.93 -11.37 -22.30
C ARG A 125 -12.82 -11.70 -21.33
N GLN A 126 -13.14 -12.16 -20.12
CA GLN A 126 -12.15 -12.67 -19.17
C GLN A 126 -11.33 -13.78 -19.80
N ARG A 127 -12.00 -14.80 -20.38
CA ARG A 127 -11.33 -15.93 -21.03
C ARG A 127 -10.44 -15.48 -22.18
N THR A 128 -10.95 -14.65 -23.10
CA THR A 128 -10.16 -14.16 -24.24
C THR A 128 -8.94 -13.36 -23.79
N LYS A 129 -9.10 -12.46 -22.81
CA LYS A 129 -7.98 -11.66 -22.29
C LYS A 129 -6.95 -12.53 -21.57
N LEU A 130 -7.40 -13.48 -20.76
CA LEU A 130 -6.51 -14.38 -20.05
C LEU A 130 -5.71 -15.24 -21.02
N GLN A 131 -6.32 -15.75 -22.10
CA GLN A 131 -5.62 -16.51 -23.14
C GLN A 131 -4.53 -15.70 -23.85
N ILE A 132 -4.80 -14.43 -24.19
CA ILE A 132 -3.81 -13.54 -24.79
C ILE A 132 -2.61 -13.35 -23.85
N VAL A 133 -2.91 -13.07 -22.59
CA VAL A 133 -1.90 -12.82 -21.56
C VAL A 133 -1.09 -14.08 -21.24
N GLU A 134 -1.76 -15.23 -21.14
CA GLU A 134 -1.13 -16.53 -20.91
C GLU A 134 -0.20 -16.91 -22.08
N SER A 135 -0.64 -16.69 -23.32
CA SER A 135 0.20 -16.88 -24.52
C SER A 135 1.45 -16.01 -24.48
N ALA A 136 1.32 -14.74 -24.12
CA ALA A 136 2.46 -13.83 -23.95
C ALA A 136 3.41 -14.27 -22.82
N LEU A 137 2.89 -14.86 -21.74
CA LEU A 137 3.70 -15.31 -20.62
C LEU A 137 4.42 -16.64 -20.91
N GLN A 138 3.73 -17.59 -21.55
CA GLN A 138 4.27 -18.91 -21.91
C GLN A 138 5.29 -18.86 -23.05
N SER A 139 5.25 -17.83 -23.91
CA SER A 139 6.31 -17.60 -24.89
C SER A 139 7.64 -17.21 -24.26
N GLN A 140 7.62 -16.65 -23.04
CA GLN A 140 8.80 -16.19 -22.31
C GLN A 140 9.28 -17.20 -21.26
N PHE A 141 8.37 -17.87 -20.55
CA PHE A 141 8.71 -18.78 -19.45
C PHE A 141 8.01 -20.13 -19.58
N ALA A 142 8.79 -21.22 -19.56
CA ALA A 142 8.25 -22.57 -19.71
C ALA A 142 7.30 -22.98 -18.58
N LEU A 143 7.54 -22.50 -17.36
CA LEU A 143 6.68 -22.71 -16.18
C LEU A 143 5.91 -21.44 -15.85
N ALA A 144 5.00 -21.07 -16.76
CA ALA A 144 4.14 -19.91 -16.66
C ALA A 144 2.67 -20.29 -16.54
N ARG A 145 1.91 -19.51 -15.76
CA ARG A 145 0.44 -19.55 -15.80
C ARG A 145 -0.17 -18.17 -15.57
N ALA A 146 -1.39 -18.00 -16.07
CA ALA A 146 -2.19 -16.81 -15.80
C ALA A 146 -3.54 -17.22 -15.23
N GLU A 147 -4.00 -16.55 -14.18
CA GLU A 147 -5.30 -16.81 -13.58
C GLU A 147 -5.95 -15.53 -13.04
N ILE A 148 -7.25 -15.59 -12.77
CA ILE A 148 -8.00 -14.50 -12.15
C ILE A 148 -8.26 -14.91 -10.70
N ILE A 149 -7.73 -14.15 -9.76
CA ILE A 149 -7.94 -14.42 -8.33
C ILE A 149 -9.19 -13.71 -7.82
N SER A 150 -9.88 -14.33 -6.86
CA SER A 150 -10.99 -13.66 -6.15
C SER A 150 -10.46 -12.52 -5.28
N GLY A 151 -11.36 -11.67 -4.79
CA GLY A 151 -10.96 -10.61 -3.87
C GLY A 151 -10.54 -11.15 -2.50
N GLU A 152 -11.16 -12.24 -2.05
CA GLU A 152 -10.79 -12.95 -0.82
C GLU A 152 -9.40 -13.59 -0.93
N GLU A 153 -9.07 -14.12 -2.10
CA GLU A 153 -7.73 -14.64 -2.36
C GLU A 153 -6.70 -13.50 -2.35
N GLU A 154 -7.00 -12.36 -2.97
CA GLU A 154 -6.18 -11.16 -2.90
C GLU A 154 -5.96 -10.72 -1.43
N ALA A 155 -7.01 -10.74 -0.60
CA ALA A 155 -6.94 -10.46 0.83
C ALA A 155 -6.07 -11.46 1.60
N ARG A 156 -6.17 -12.76 1.28
CA ARG A 156 -5.34 -13.82 1.87
C ARG A 156 -3.86 -13.61 1.55
N LEU A 157 -3.55 -13.30 0.28
CA LEU A 157 -2.19 -13.05 -0.18
C LEU A 157 -1.60 -11.77 0.44
N ALA A 158 -2.40 -10.71 0.60
CA ALA A 158 -2.02 -9.51 1.34
C ALA A 158 -1.65 -9.81 2.80
N TYR A 159 -2.45 -10.65 3.47
CA TYR A 159 -2.16 -11.09 4.82
C TYR A 159 -0.86 -11.91 4.91
N LEU A 160 -0.62 -12.83 3.96
CA LEU A 160 0.62 -13.61 3.88
C LEU A 160 1.84 -12.74 3.63
N SER A 161 1.71 -11.71 2.80
CA SER A 161 2.77 -10.73 2.53
C SER A 161 3.25 -10.05 3.82
N VAL A 162 2.31 -9.52 4.62
CA VAL A 162 2.63 -8.91 5.92
C VAL A 162 3.17 -9.95 6.90
N ALA A 163 2.65 -11.18 6.87
CA ALA A 163 3.13 -12.26 7.74
C ALA A 163 4.60 -12.61 7.45
N ALA A 164 4.98 -12.69 6.17
CA ALA A 164 6.35 -12.96 5.75
C ALA A 164 7.29 -11.82 6.16
N ALA A 165 6.87 -10.56 5.96
CA ALA A 165 7.66 -9.40 6.35
C ALA A 165 7.90 -9.30 7.87
N ARG A 166 6.90 -9.71 8.68
CA ARG A 166 6.98 -9.65 10.15
C ARG A 166 7.58 -10.90 10.79
N GLY A 167 7.55 -12.04 10.10
CA GLY A 167 7.80 -13.34 10.72
C GLY A 167 6.72 -13.74 11.75
N ALA A 168 5.53 -13.14 11.68
CA ALA A 168 4.45 -13.34 12.65
C ALA A 168 3.08 -13.34 11.96
N LYS A 169 2.10 -14.03 12.55
CA LYS A 169 0.73 -14.19 12.03
C LYS A 169 -0.33 -13.50 12.91
N ASP A 170 0.09 -12.70 13.88
CA ASP A 170 -0.77 -12.04 14.87
C ASP A 170 -1.17 -10.63 14.43
N HIS A 171 -1.77 -10.49 13.25
CA HIS A 171 -2.17 -9.20 12.70
C HIS A 171 -3.43 -9.24 11.85
N THR A 172 -4.07 -8.10 11.68
CA THR A 172 -5.07 -7.89 10.64
C THR A 172 -4.49 -7.02 9.54
N ILE A 173 -4.92 -7.22 8.29
CA ILE A 173 -4.66 -6.31 7.18
C ILE A 173 -5.94 -5.66 6.71
N LEU A 174 -5.85 -4.40 6.27
CA LEU A 174 -6.87 -3.70 5.50
C LEU A 174 -6.21 -3.12 4.25
N GLU A 175 -6.45 -3.72 3.09
CA GLU A 175 -5.93 -3.21 1.82
C GLU A 175 -6.99 -2.39 1.08
N THR A 176 -6.62 -1.18 0.65
CA THR A 176 -7.49 -0.32 -0.15
C THR A 176 -6.91 -0.20 -1.56
N GLY A 177 -7.53 -0.91 -2.50
CA GLY A 177 -7.24 -0.80 -3.93
C GLY A 177 -8.09 0.25 -4.64
N GLY A 178 -7.91 0.33 -5.96
CA GLY A 178 -8.75 1.17 -6.81
C GLY A 178 -10.15 0.59 -7.04
N ALA A 179 -10.27 -0.74 -7.13
CA ALA A 179 -11.55 -1.42 -7.42
C ALA A 179 -12.19 -2.06 -6.18
N THR A 180 -11.38 -2.56 -5.24
CA THR A 180 -11.84 -3.31 -4.08
C THR A 180 -11.16 -2.85 -2.80
N VAL A 181 -11.77 -3.18 -1.67
CA VAL A 181 -11.14 -3.14 -0.34
C VAL A 181 -11.17 -4.55 0.23
N GLN A 182 -10.06 -4.94 0.84
CA GLN A 182 -9.82 -6.28 1.35
C GLN A 182 -9.49 -6.27 2.83
N LEU A 183 -9.96 -7.30 3.55
CA LEU A 183 -9.74 -7.48 4.98
C LEU A 183 -9.40 -8.95 5.27
N ALA A 184 -8.33 -9.20 6.02
CA ALA A 184 -7.93 -10.55 6.43
C ALA A 184 -7.16 -10.53 7.76
N GLY A 185 -7.25 -11.60 8.54
CA GLY A 185 -6.54 -11.74 9.83
C GLY A 185 -6.89 -13.05 10.54
N PRO A 186 -6.25 -13.37 11.68
CA PRO A 186 -6.53 -14.55 12.47
C PRO A 186 -8.00 -14.67 12.86
N GLY A 187 -8.56 -15.88 12.73
CA GLY A 187 -9.95 -16.16 13.09
C GLY A 187 -10.98 -15.50 12.16
N ARG A 188 -10.56 -14.80 11.10
CA ARG A 188 -11.44 -14.13 10.13
C ARG A 188 -11.27 -14.75 8.75
N LYS A 189 -12.40 -15.08 8.11
CA LYS A 189 -12.40 -15.44 6.69
C LYS A 189 -11.97 -14.21 5.88
N PRO A 190 -11.01 -14.33 4.95
CA PRO A 190 -10.66 -13.23 4.05
C PRO A 190 -11.89 -12.69 3.35
N ALA A 191 -12.01 -11.37 3.27
CA ALA A 191 -13.17 -10.67 2.73
C ALA A 191 -12.72 -9.61 1.73
N SER A 192 -13.55 -9.37 0.71
CA SER A 192 -13.34 -8.32 -0.27
C SER A 192 -14.67 -7.75 -0.73
N VAL A 193 -14.72 -6.44 -0.88
CA VAL A 193 -15.91 -5.72 -1.36
C VAL A 193 -15.56 -4.78 -2.51
N PRO A 194 -16.50 -4.47 -3.42
CA PRO A 194 -16.30 -3.55 -4.54
C PRO A 194 -16.28 -2.07 -4.08
N ALA A 195 -15.54 -1.82 -3.00
CA ALA A 195 -15.43 -0.53 -2.36
C ALA A 195 -14.04 0.07 -2.58
N GLY A 196 -13.38 -0.17 -3.72
CA GLY A 196 -12.13 0.55 -3.99
C GLY A 196 -12.39 2.04 -4.16
N LEU A 197 -11.36 2.86 -3.97
CA LEU A 197 -11.46 4.33 -4.10
C LEU A 197 -12.08 4.77 -5.43
N ASN A 198 -11.68 4.15 -6.54
CA ASN A 198 -12.22 4.50 -7.86
C ASN A 198 -13.60 3.89 -8.10
N ALA A 199 -13.88 2.70 -7.53
CA ALA A 199 -15.18 2.07 -7.63
C ALA A 199 -16.26 2.91 -6.93
N MET A 200 -16.01 3.32 -5.68
CA MET A 200 -16.94 4.16 -4.93
C MET A 200 -17.12 5.54 -5.57
N ARG A 201 -16.03 6.15 -6.04
CA ARG A 201 -16.11 7.43 -6.77
C ARG A 201 -16.93 7.30 -8.06
N SER A 202 -16.84 6.17 -8.77
CA SER A 202 -17.58 5.95 -10.01
C SER A 202 -19.06 5.64 -9.79
N LEU A 203 -19.43 5.12 -8.62
CA LEU A 203 -20.79 4.69 -8.33
C LEU A 203 -21.78 5.87 -8.28
N THR A 204 -21.45 6.91 -7.52
CA THR A 204 -22.33 8.08 -7.31
C THR A 204 -21.64 9.42 -7.62
N GLY A 205 -20.36 9.40 -7.98
CA GLY A 205 -19.50 10.58 -7.91
C GLY A 205 -19.03 10.86 -6.48
N PRO A 206 -17.98 11.67 -6.29
CA PRO A 206 -17.64 12.16 -4.96
C PRO A 206 -18.79 13.06 -4.44
N PRO A 207 -19.20 12.91 -3.16
CA PRO A 207 -20.13 13.85 -2.53
C PRO A 207 -19.65 15.29 -2.63
N GLU A 208 -20.56 16.25 -2.64
CA GLU A 208 -20.24 17.68 -2.83
C GLU A 208 -19.12 18.16 -1.89
N ALA A 209 -19.21 17.87 -0.60
CA ALA A 209 -18.19 18.23 0.38
C ALA A 209 -16.80 17.61 0.09
N CYS A 210 -16.74 16.48 -0.61
CA CYS A 210 -15.52 15.77 -0.96
C CYS A 210 -14.89 16.24 -2.28
N ARG A 211 -15.61 17.04 -3.09
CA ARG A 211 -15.19 17.43 -4.43
C ARG A 211 -14.02 18.44 -4.39
N PRO A 212 -13.06 18.38 -5.33
CA PRO A 212 -11.93 19.31 -5.37
C PRO A 212 -12.35 20.78 -5.47
N GLU A 213 -13.39 21.08 -6.23
CA GLU A 213 -13.91 22.44 -6.50
C GLU A 213 -14.64 23.07 -5.30
N THR A 214 -14.98 22.28 -4.29
CA THR A 214 -15.67 22.78 -3.10
C THR A 214 -14.74 23.67 -2.29
N ALA A 215 -15.18 24.89 -1.97
CA ALA A 215 -14.40 25.82 -1.17
C ALA A 215 -14.16 25.27 0.25
N PRO A 216 -13.02 25.56 0.89
CA PRO A 216 -12.79 25.22 2.29
C PRO A 216 -13.85 25.82 3.23
N TYR A 217 -14.38 25.02 4.16
CA TYR A 217 -15.27 25.48 5.23
C TYR A 217 -15.25 24.52 6.42
N GLN A 218 -15.45 25.03 7.64
CA GLN A 218 -15.16 24.32 8.90
C GLN A 218 -15.68 22.86 8.98
N ARG A 219 -16.87 22.59 8.44
CA ARG A 219 -17.55 21.29 8.51
C ARG A 219 -17.32 20.39 7.29
N ARG A 220 -16.49 20.79 6.32
CA ARG A 220 -16.33 20.09 5.03
C ARG A 220 -15.95 18.63 5.19
N PHE A 221 -15.02 18.32 6.08
CA PHE A 221 -14.65 16.93 6.38
C PHE A 221 -15.83 16.14 6.96
N ASP A 222 -16.52 16.67 7.97
CA ASP A 222 -17.61 15.94 8.64
C ASP A 222 -18.79 15.69 7.67
N ASP A 223 -19.11 16.67 6.83
CA ASP A 223 -20.16 16.55 5.80
C ASP A 223 -19.75 15.57 4.68
N CYS A 224 -18.46 15.54 4.30
CA CYS A 224 -17.92 14.57 3.35
C CYS A 224 -18.03 13.14 3.90
N VAL A 225 -17.61 12.92 5.16
CA VAL A 225 -17.72 11.59 5.82
C VAL A 225 -19.17 11.14 5.93
N LEU A 226 -20.08 12.03 6.34
CA LEU A 226 -21.50 11.68 6.47
C LEU A 226 -22.09 11.24 5.14
N ALA A 227 -21.85 12.00 4.06
CA ALA A 227 -22.36 11.67 2.75
C ALA A 227 -21.72 10.40 2.16
N LEU A 228 -20.44 10.15 2.41
CA LEU A 228 -19.80 8.89 2.03
C LEU A 228 -20.39 7.70 2.80
N ASN A 229 -20.71 7.89 4.09
CA ASN A 229 -21.30 6.87 4.92
C ASN A 229 -22.71 6.48 4.44
N ASP A 230 -23.51 7.46 4.02
CA ASP A 230 -24.84 7.19 3.44
C ASP A 230 -24.72 6.28 2.21
N VAL A 231 -23.78 6.57 1.30
CA VAL A 231 -23.51 5.72 0.12
C VAL A 231 -23.08 4.30 0.52
N LEU A 232 -22.23 4.16 1.55
CA LEU A 232 -21.79 2.86 2.06
C LEU A 232 -22.95 2.06 2.67
N LEU A 233 -23.82 2.70 3.46
CA LEU A 233 -24.95 2.06 4.14
C LEU A 233 -25.98 1.50 3.15
N GLU A 234 -26.07 2.08 1.94
CA GLU A 234 -26.94 1.60 0.86
C GLU A 234 -26.40 0.34 0.17
N GLN A 235 -25.16 -0.09 0.45
CA GLN A 235 -24.58 -1.25 -0.19
C GLN A 235 -25.00 -2.56 0.49
N ASP A 236 -25.45 -3.55 -0.29
CA ASP A 236 -25.90 -4.85 0.21
C ASP A 236 -24.80 -5.60 1.02
N TRP A 237 -23.53 -5.35 0.70
CA TRP A 237 -22.38 -5.97 1.37
C TRP A 237 -21.96 -5.25 2.68
N TYR A 238 -22.54 -4.09 3.00
CA TYR A 238 -22.09 -3.24 4.11
C TYR A 238 -22.04 -3.99 5.45
N LYS A 239 -23.17 -4.63 5.81
CA LYS A 239 -23.34 -5.31 7.11
C LYS A 239 -22.38 -6.48 7.29
N ASP A 240 -22.11 -7.21 6.21
CA ASP A 240 -21.25 -8.39 6.24
C ASP A 240 -19.77 -8.00 6.30
N PHE A 241 -19.40 -6.92 5.61
CA PHE A 241 -18.01 -6.44 5.59
C PHE A 241 -17.61 -5.69 6.86
N PHE A 242 -18.45 -4.74 7.32
CA PHE A 242 -18.18 -3.89 8.49
C PHE A 242 -18.51 -4.57 9.81
N GLN A 243 -18.06 -5.81 9.97
CA GLN A 243 -18.03 -6.48 11.27
C GLN A 243 -16.80 -6.02 12.05
N LYS A 244 -17.00 -5.66 13.33
CA LYS A 244 -15.94 -5.20 14.24
C LYS A 244 -14.65 -6.01 14.09
N VAL A 245 -13.53 -5.31 13.91
CA VAL A 245 -12.19 -5.91 13.91
C VAL A 245 -11.73 -6.11 15.34
N ASP A 246 -11.01 -7.21 15.58
CA ASP A 246 -10.38 -7.46 16.87
C ASP A 246 -9.16 -6.54 17.04
N ASN A 247 -9.34 -5.50 17.85
CA ASN A 247 -8.29 -4.51 18.13
C ASN A 247 -7.24 -5.00 19.13
N SER A 248 -7.29 -6.26 19.59
CA SER A 248 -6.20 -6.84 20.39
C SER A 248 -4.95 -7.14 19.57
N MET A 249 -5.06 -7.16 18.24
CA MET A 249 -3.97 -7.38 17.31
C MET A 249 -3.64 -6.11 16.52
N PRO A 250 -2.37 -5.90 16.12
CA PRO A 250 -2.00 -4.82 15.22
C PRO A 250 -2.74 -4.91 13.88
N VAL A 251 -3.19 -3.76 13.39
CA VAL A 251 -3.81 -3.62 12.06
C VAL A 251 -2.82 -2.94 11.12
N PHE A 252 -2.51 -3.59 10.00
CA PHE A 252 -1.68 -3.03 8.93
C PHE A 252 -2.57 -2.58 7.78
N VAL A 253 -2.45 -1.31 7.39
CA VAL A 253 -3.14 -0.80 6.21
C VAL A 253 -2.23 -0.82 5.00
N LEU A 254 -2.77 -1.24 3.85
CA LEU A 254 -2.02 -1.53 2.62
C LEU A 254 -2.63 -0.80 1.42
N GLY A 255 -1.79 -0.43 0.47
CA GLY A 255 -2.20 0.27 -0.76
C GLY A 255 -1.57 1.65 -0.91
N SER A 256 -1.56 2.16 -2.14
CA SER A 256 -0.88 3.43 -2.47
C SER A 256 -1.50 4.66 -1.80
N SER A 257 -2.81 4.65 -1.55
CA SER A 257 -3.50 5.73 -0.85
C SER A 257 -3.02 5.90 0.58
N TRP A 258 -2.74 4.78 1.28
CA TRP A 258 -2.20 4.80 2.63
C TRP A 258 -0.76 5.33 2.67
N LYS A 259 0.07 5.00 1.67
CA LYS A 259 1.44 5.56 1.59
C LYS A 259 1.43 7.09 1.60
N SER A 260 0.49 7.72 0.90
CA SER A 260 0.35 9.18 0.92
C SER A 260 -0.06 9.73 2.29
N ILE A 261 -1.00 9.07 2.97
CA ILE A 261 -1.43 9.45 4.33
C ILE A 261 -0.25 9.39 5.31
N PHE A 262 0.50 8.29 5.33
CA PHE A 262 1.66 8.16 6.21
C PHE A 262 2.81 9.10 5.83
N ALA A 263 3.00 9.39 4.54
CA ALA A 263 3.98 10.37 4.09
C ALA A 263 3.69 11.78 4.64
N ILE A 264 2.42 12.22 4.60
CA ILE A 264 2.00 13.50 5.22
C ILE A 264 2.22 13.45 6.74
N ALA A 265 1.94 12.32 7.36
CA ALA A 265 2.07 12.18 8.80
C ALA A 265 3.53 12.17 9.28
N GLY A 266 4.47 11.70 8.45
CA GLY A 266 5.85 11.46 8.83
C GLY A 266 6.00 10.36 9.90
N LYS A 267 5.08 9.39 9.92
CA LYS A 267 5.01 8.30 10.92
C LYS A 267 4.81 6.95 10.23
N SER A 268 5.06 5.86 10.95
CA SER A 268 4.71 4.49 10.53
C SER A 268 3.47 3.93 11.23
N SER A 269 2.93 4.65 12.21
CA SER A 269 1.71 4.32 12.93
C SER A 269 0.88 5.58 13.16
N LEU A 270 -0.43 5.42 13.13
CA LEU A 270 -1.39 6.49 13.40
C LEU A 270 -2.55 5.94 14.22
N ASP A 271 -3.16 6.83 14.99
CA ASP A 271 -4.49 6.60 15.54
C ASP A 271 -5.59 7.27 14.70
N LEU A 272 -6.84 6.87 14.94
CA LEU A 272 -8.00 7.37 14.22
C LEU A 272 -8.23 8.88 14.44
N THR A 273 -7.82 9.43 15.59
CA THR A 273 -7.90 10.87 15.89
C THR A 273 -6.89 11.64 15.05
N GLU A 274 -5.65 11.15 14.96
CA GLU A 274 -4.61 11.76 14.12
C GLU A 274 -5.02 11.78 12.64
N LEU A 275 -5.58 10.68 12.13
CA LEU A 275 -6.10 10.64 10.77
C LEU A 275 -7.25 11.63 10.57
N LYS A 276 -8.17 11.73 11.55
CA LYS A 276 -9.27 12.69 11.51
C LYS A 276 -8.77 14.13 11.47
N ASP A 277 -7.77 14.47 12.26
CA ASP A 277 -7.20 15.82 12.31
C ASP A 277 -6.46 16.15 11.01
N GLN A 278 -5.72 15.19 10.45
CA GLN A 278 -5.15 15.33 9.10
C GLN A 278 -6.24 15.55 8.05
N ALA A 279 -7.29 14.73 8.04
CA ALA A 279 -8.39 14.84 7.09
C ALA A 279 -9.10 16.19 7.18
N ARG A 280 -9.35 16.68 8.40
CA ARG A 280 -9.92 18.02 8.65
C ARG A 280 -9.02 19.14 8.14
N ARG A 281 -7.71 19.04 8.35
CA ARG A 281 -6.75 20.02 7.83
C ARG A 281 -6.75 20.02 6.31
N ILE A 282 -6.61 18.85 5.68
CA ILE A 282 -6.57 18.67 4.22
C ILE A 282 -7.87 19.18 3.57
N CYS A 283 -9.04 18.81 4.08
CA CYS A 283 -10.32 19.29 3.54
C CYS A 283 -10.50 20.82 3.68
N ASN A 284 -9.83 21.45 4.64
CA ASN A 284 -9.89 22.89 4.87
C ASN A 284 -8.71 23.66 4.25
N SER A 285 -7.84 22.98 3.50
CA SER A 285 -6.70 23.57 2.82
C SER A 285 -6.99 23.85 1.34
N SER A 286 -6.27 24.82 0.77
CA SER A 286 -6.20 24.98 -0.68
C SER A 286 -5.37 23.85 -1.31
N ILE A 287 -5.53 23.61 -2.62
CA ILE A 287 -4.72 22.61 -3.34
C ILE A 287 -3.21 22.91 -3.17
N ALA A 288 -2.81 24.17 -3.30
CA ALA A 288 -1.41 24.58 -3.12
C ALA A 288 -0.86 24.28 -1.71
N ASN A 289 -1.69 24.45 -0.67
CA ASN A 289 -1.29 24.09 0.69
C ASN A 289 -1.17 22.58 0.88
N VAL A 290 -2.08 21.80 0.28
CA VAL A 290 -2.02 20.33 0.28
C VAL A 290 -0.74 19.84 -0.41
N GLU A 291 -0.36 20.45 -1.53
CA GLU A 291 0.91 20.15 -2.22
C GLU A 291 2.13 20.50 -1.35
N ALA A 292 2.10 21.63 -0.65
CA ALA A 292 3.16 22.05 0.26
C ALA A 292 3.34 21.10 1.46
N GLU A 293 2.31 20.31 1.81
CA GLU A 293 2.38 19.23 2.81
C GLU A 293 3.00 17.93 2.25
N GLY A 294 3.48 17.93 1.00
CA GLY A 294 4.18 16.79 0.38
C GLY A 294 3.28 15.88 -0.45
N VAL A 295 2.02 16.25 -0.67
CA VAL A 295 1.13 15.51 -1.57
C VAL A 295 1.51 15.82 -3.03
N PRO A 296 1.74 14.81 -3.89
CA PRO A 296 2.01 15.06 -5.30
C PRO A 296 0.87 15.85 -5.98
N PRO A 297 1.17 16.81 -6.87
CA PRO A 297 0.15 17.69 -7.48
C PRO A 297 -1.03 16.95 -8.12
N ARG A 298 -0.76 15.81 -8.76
CA ARG A 298 -1.81 14.96 -9.37
C ARG A 298 -2.81 14.36 -8.38
N PHE A 299 -2.50 14.34 -7.08
CA PHE A 299 -3.32 13.76 -6.02
C PHE A 299 -3.88 14.80 -5.03
N ALA A 300 -3.31 16.01 -5.01
CA ALA A 300 -3.77 17.09 -4.13
C ALA A 300 -5.27 17.42 -4.29
N PRO A 301 -5.85 17.50 -5.52
CA PRO A 301 -7.28 17.76 -5.69
C PRO A 301 -8.19 16.74 -5.00
N ASP A 302 -7.81 15.47 -5.00
CA ASP A 302 -8.63 14.37 -4.48
C ASP A 302 -8.32 14.04 -3.01
N SER A 303 -7.45 14.80 -2.35
CA SER A 303 -6.95 14.46 -1.02
C SER A 303 -8.01 14.52 0.07
N CYS A 304 -8.97 15.45 -0.02
CA CYS A 304 -10.09 15.52 0.93
C CYS A 304 -10.97 14.25 0.85
N TYR A 305 -11.33 13.84 -0.37
CA TYR A 305 -12.04 12.58 -0.61
C TYR A 305 -11.25 11.39 -0.04
N LEU A 306 -9.97 11.28 -0.38
CA LEU A 306 -9.13 10.15 0.04
C LEU A 306 -9.02 10.03 1.57
N HIS A 307 -8.74 11.12 2.28
CA HIS A 307 -8.60 11.06 3.74
C HIS A 307 -9.94 10.79 4.43
N SER A 308 -11.02 11.40 3.96
CA SER A 308 -12.37 11.18 4.50
C SER A 308 -12.84 9.75 4.29
N TYR A 309 -12.52 9.19 3.12
CA TYR A 309 -12.82 7.80 2.77
C TYR A 309 -12.09 6.81 3.68
N GLN A 310 -10.79 7.00 3.86
CA GLN A 310 -9.97 6.11 4.69
C GLN A 310 -10.32 6.22 6.18
N PHE A 311 -10.62 7.42 6.67
CA PHE A 311 -11.17 7.63 8.01
C PHE A 311 -12.47 6.84 8.21
N LEU A 312 -13.40 6.95 7.26
CA LEU A 312 -14.69 6.28 7.32
C LEU A 312 -14.53 4.76 7.41
N PHE A 313 -13.63 4.16 6.63
CA PHE A 313 -13.37 2.72 6.69
C PHE A 313 -12.89 2.26 8.07
N LEU A 314 -11.90 2.94 8.63
CA LEU A 314 -11.36 2.60 9.94
C LEU A 314 -12.40 2.83 11.04
N TRP A 315 -13.15 3.94 10.97
CA TRP A 315 -14.22 4.24 11.92
C TRP A 315 -15.32 3.17 11.89
N SER A 316 -15.80 2.78 10.71
CA SER A 316 -16.84 1.74 10.57
C SER A 316 -16.35 0.36 11.01
N LEU A 317 -15.07 0.04 10.81
CA LEU A 317 -14.44 -1.20 11.30
C LEU A 317 -14.07 -1.16 12.79
N HIS A 318 -14.26 -0.01 13.45
CA HIS A 318 -13.86 0.28 14.83
C HIS A 318 -12.34 0.15 15.08
N ILE A 319 -11.51 0.42 14.07
CA ILE A 319 -10.05 0.38 14.17
C ILE A 319 -9.57 1.71 14.76
N GLY A 320 -9.03 1.66 15.98
CA GLY A 320 -8.53 2.84 16.70
C GLY A 320 -7.08 3.19 16.37
N GLU A 321 -6.23 2.19 16.18
CA GLU A 321 -4.80 2.33 15.88
C GLU A 321 -4.43 1.43 14.71
N PHE A 322 -3.54 1.91 13.84
CA PHE A 322 -3.13 1.18 12.65
C PHE A 322 -1.70 1.56 12.23
N GLN A 323 -1.05 0.64 11.54
CA GLN A 323 0.33 0.75 11.10
C GLN A 323 0.40 0.71 9.58
N GLN A 324 1.39 1.41 9.03
CA GLN A 324 1.70 1.28 7.62
C GLN A 324 2.23 -0.12 7.36
N GLY A 325 1.56 -0.87 6.50
CA GLY A 325 2.13 -2.11 5.98
C GLY A 325 3.07 -1.84 4.81
N ASP A 326 4.08 -2.69 4.67
CA ASP A 326 4.99 -2.67 3.53
C ASP A 326 4.31 -3.36 2.33
N GLY A 327 4.14 -2.64 1.23
CA GLY A 327 3.76 -3.22 -0.06
C GLY A 327 2.26 -3.50 -0.25
N SER A 328 1.97 -4.70 -0.77
CA SER A 328 0.66 -5.20 -1.26
C SER A 328 0.73 -6.74 -1.28
N TRP A 329 -0.23 -7.43 -1.88
CA TRP A 329 -0.30 -8.90 -1.92
C TRP A 329 0.79 -9.69 -2.71
N PRO A 330 1.54 -9.14 -3.70
CA PRO A 330 2.46 -9.94 -4.52
C PRO A 330 3.52 -10.78 -3.77
N PRO A 331 4.17 -10.30 -2.69
CA PRO A 331 5.09 -11.11 -1.91
C PRO A 331 4.41 -12.35 -1.31
N GLY A 332 3.14 -12.23 -0.89
CA GLY A 332 2.36 -13.36 -0.39
C GLY A 332 2.05 -14.38 -1.48
N ALA A 333 1.83 -13.95 -2.73
CA ALA A 333 1.67 -14.85 -3.87
C ALA A 333 2.95 -15.63 -4.20
N ALA A 334 4.11 -14.98 -4.08
CA ALA A 334 5.41 -15.60 -4.36
C ALA A 334 5.75 -16.78 -3.43
N ILE A 335 5.09 -16.88 -2.28
CA ILE A 335 5.28 -17.95 -1.29
C ILE A 335 4.04 -18.81 -1.07
N SER A 336 3.03 -18.69 -1.94
CA SER A 336 1.81 -19.48 -1.85
C SER A 336 1.80 -20.63 -2.86
N ASP A 337 0.72 -21.40 -2.81
CA ASP A 337 0.33 -22.42 -3.80
C ASP A 337 0.10 -21.88 -5.23
N HIS A 338 0.34 -20.59 -5.45
CA HIS A 338 0.49 -20.05 -6.80
C HIS A 338 1.73 -20.59 -7.52
N PHE A 339 2.71 -21.09 -6.78
CA PHE A 339 3.92 -21.70 -7.31
C PHE A 339 3.98 -23.17 -6.95
N ARG A 340 4.27 -24.04 -7.93
CA ARG A 340 4.24 -25.50 -7.71
C ARG A 340 5.28 -25.90 -6.69
N SER A 341 6.46 -25.28 -6.76
CA SER A 341 7.56 -25.44 -5.80
C SER A 341 7.15 -25.15 -4.35
N CYS A 342 6.03 -24.46 -4.10
CA CYS A 342 5.52 -24.15 -2.78
C CYS A 342 4.37 -25.03 -2.31
N SER A 343 3.70 -25.77 -3.22
CA SER A 343 2.63 -26.69 -2.86
C SER A 343 3.13 -28.07 -2.40
N GLU A 344 4.40 -28.40 -2.68
CA GLU A 344 5.01 -29.70 -2.41
C GLU A 344 5.73 -29.80 -1.06
N ASN A 345 5.76 -28.72 -0.27
CA ASN A 345 6.41 -28.63 1.05
C ASN A 345 5.38 -28.56 2.19
#